data_AF-A0A6I0EKG1-F1
#
_entry.id   AF-A0A6I0EKG1-F1
#
_cell.length_a   1.000
_cell.length_b   1.000
_cell.length_c   1.000
_cell.angle_alpha   90.00
_cell.angle_beta   90.00
_cell.angle_gamma   90.00
#
_symmetry.space_group_name_H-M   'P 1'
#
loop_
_entity.id
_entity.type
_entity.pdbx_description
1 polymer ?
#
loop_
_entity_poly.entity_id
_entity_poly.type
_entity_poly.pdbx_seq_one_letter_code
_entity_poly.pdbx_strand_id
1 'polypeptide(L)' 'MKVKLRIRKKGAALYEGAHDVIDEDSFAAAFAGVWQAVRQRRLDATTSVGELMEVLNDEVLDELQGAEISIEKAET' A
#
# COMPACT_ATOMS: atom_id res chain seq x y z
N MET A 1 0.86 -2.29 -19.82
CA MET A 1 2.00 -1.45 -19.44
C MET A 1 2.43 -1.77 -18.02
N LYS A 2 3.73 -1.75 -17.73
CA LYS A 2 4.21 -1.97 -16.37
C LYS A 2 4.29 -0.63 -15.64
N VAL A 3 3.69 -0.53 -14.47
CA VAL A 3 3.73 0.66 -13.61
C VAL A 3 4.44 0.32 -12.32
N LYS A 4 5.29 1.23 -11.85
CA LYS A 4 5.91 1.16 -10.54
C LYS A 4 5.10 2.03 -9.59
N LEU A 5 4.58 1.42 -8.54
CA LEU A 5 3.84 2.11 -7.50
C LEU A 5 4.68 2.21 -6.23
N ARG A 6 4.77 3.40 -5.66
CA ARG A 6 5.45 3.64 -4.39
C ARG A 6 4.57 4.42 -3.43
N ILE A 7 4.52 3.96 -2.20
CA ILE A 7 3.87 4.65 -1.09
C ILE A 7 4.93 4.94 -0.03
N ARG A 8 5.09 6.21 0.32
CA ARG A 8 6.00 6.67 1.38
C ARG A 8 5.23 7.47 2.42
N LYS A 9 5.61 7.36 3.69
CA LYS A 9 5.08 8.20 4.77
C LYS A 9 6.22 8.69 5.63
N LYS A 10 6.33 10.02 5.79
CA LYS A 10 7.42 10.67 6.56
C LYS A 10 8.83 10.16 6.15
N GLY A 11 9.04 9.93 4.85
CA GLY A 11 10.31 9.42 4.30
C GLY A 11 10.50 7.90 4.38
N ALA A 12 9.67 7.16 5.12
CA ALA A 12 9.73 5.70 5.17
C ALA A 12 8.92 5.08 4.01
N ALA A 13 9.48 4.09 3.33
CA ALA A 13 8.76 3.33 2.31
C ALA A 13 7.77 2.36 2.97
N LEU A 14 6.47 2.57 2.75
CA LEU A 14 5.40 1.66 3.16
C LEU A 14 5.22 0.54 2.15
N TYR A 15 5.28 0.88 0.86
CA TYR A 15 5.16 -0.05 -0.25
C TYR A 15 6.01 0.39 -1.46
N GLU A 16 6.62 -0.56 -2.16
CA GLU A 16 7.22 -0.36 -3.48
C GLU A 16 7.05 -1.64 -4.30
N GLY A 17 6.42 -1.54 -5.47
CA GLY A 17 6.12 -2.69 -6.31
C GLY A 17 5.91 -2.30 -7.78
N ALA A 18 6.06 -3.28 -8.67
CA ALA A 18 5.77 -3.11 -10.09
C ALA A 18 4.59 -4.01 -10.48
N HIS A 19 3.62 -3.43 -11.18
CA HIS A 19 2.37 -4.09 -11.56
C HIS A 19 2.16 -4.00 -13.06
N ASP A 20 1.68 -5.09 -13.64
CA ASP A 20 1.25 -5.12 -15.03
C ASP A 20 -0.19 -4.61 -15.12
N VAL A 21 -0.37 -3.45 -15.75
CA VAL A 21 -1.65 -2.78 -15.96
C VAL A 21 -1.98 -2.80 -17.44
N ILE A 22 -2.98 -3.57 -17.81
CA ILE A 22 -3.42 -3.76 -19.21
C ILE A 22 -4.72 -2.99 -19.53
N ASP A 23 -5.48 -2.62 -18.51
CA ASP A 23 -6.79 -1.98 -18.57
C ASP A 23 -7.15 -1.34 -17.20
N GLU A 24 -8.35 -0.77 -17.10
CA GLU A 24 -8.84 -0.13 -15.88
C GLU A 24 -9.02 -1.14 -14.73
N ASP A 25 -9.45 -2.37 -15.03
CA ASP A 25 -9.67 -3.42 -14.04
C ASP A 25 -8.36 -3.91 -13.41
N SER A 26 -7.32 -4.11 -14.22
CA SER A 26 -5.97 -4.46 -13.74
C SER A 26 -5.32 -3.33 -12.97
N PHE A 27 -5.61 -2.07 -13.30
CA PHE A 27 -5.20 -0.93 -12.49
C PHE A 27 -5.88 -0.94 -11.11
N ALA A 28 -7.20 -1.13 -11.08
CA ALA A 28 -7.96 -1.23 -9.84
C ALA A 28 -7.49 -2.41 -8.97
N ALA A 29 -7.25 -3.57 -9.60
CA ALA A 29 -6.73 -4.75 -8.92
C ALA A 29 -5.31 -4.54 -8.36
N ALA A 30 -4.43 -3.87 -9.11
CA ALA A 30 -3.09 -3.53 -8.64
C ALA A 30 -3.14 -2.62 -7.41
N PHE A 31 -3.98 -1.58 -7.43
CA PHE A 31 -4.18 -0.68 -6.30
C PHE A 31 -4.79 -1.37 -5.08
N ALA A 32 -5.79 -2.24 -5.29
CA ALA A 32 -6.38 -3.03 -4.22
C ALA A 32 -5.34 -3.96 -3.56
N GLY A 33 -4.49 -4.60 -4.37
CA GLY A 33 -3.39 -5.44 -3.89
C GLY A 33 -2.36 -4.65 -3.07
N VAL A 34 -2.02 -3.43 -3.50
CA VAL A 34 -1.16 -2.53 -2.73
C VAL A 34 -1.78 -2.20 -1.37
N TRP A 35 -3.08 -1.94 -1.34
CA TRP A 35 -3.81 -1.65 -0.10
C TRP A 35 -3.74 -2.82 0.88
N GLN A 36 -3.92 -4.04 0.38
CA GLN A 36 -3.77 -5.25 1.19
C GLN A 36 -2.34 -5.41 1.69
N ALA A 37 -1.32 -5.12 0.87
CA ALA A 37 0.08 -5.24 1.26
C ALA A 37 0.47 -4.24 2.38
N VAL A 38 0.00 -2.99 2.29
CA VAL A 38 0.22 -1.98 3.36
C VAL A 38 -0.44 -2.43 4.66
N ARG A 39 -1.71 -2.88 4.59
CA ARG A 39 -2.44 -3.38 5.77
C ARG A 39 -1.77 -4.62 6.38
N GLN A 40 -1.34 -5.57 5.55
CA GLN A 40 -0.69 -6.78 6.01
C GLN A 40 0.62 -6.46 6.73
N ARG A 41 1.42 -5.54 6.17
CA ARG A 41 2.65 -5.07 6.82
C ARG A 41 2.39 -4.47 8.20
N ARG A 42 1.30 -3.71 8.38
CA ARG A 42 0.93 -3.14 9.68
C ARG A 42 0.53 -4.25 10.67
N LEU A 43 -0.25 -5.23 10.23
CA LEU A 43 -0.59 -6.40 11.04
C LEU A 43 0.67 -7.18 11.46
N ASP A 44 1.61 -7.40 10.54
CA ASP A 44 2.85 -8.12 10.83
C ASP A 44 3.78 -7.34 11.77
N ALA A 45 3.75 -6.00 11.73
CA ALA A 45 4.51 -5.13 12.63
C ALA A 45 3.90 -5.01 14.03
N THR A 46 2.67 -5.51 14.23
CA THR A 46 1.96 -5.42 15.49
C THR A 46 2.45 -6.46 16.47
N THR A 47 2.93 -6.05 17.64
CA THR A 47 3.59 -6.95 18.59
C THR A 47 2.78 -7.21 19.86
N SER A 48 1.66 -6.51 20.03
CA SER A 48 0.76 -6.68 21.17
C SER A 48 -0.70 -6.86 20.74
N VAL A 49 -1.46 -7.55 21.60
CA VAL A 49 -2.90 -7.78 21.38
C VAL A 49 -3.68 -6.45 21.41
N GLY A 50 -3.23 -5.46 22.19
CA GLY A 50 -3.84 -4.13 22.23
C GLY A 50 -3.68 -3.37 20.90
N GLU A 51 -2.46 -3.30 20.38
CA GLU A 51 -2.19 -2.72 19.06
C GLU A 51 -2.94 -3.46 17.94
N LEU A 52 -3.12 -4.79 18.06
CA LEU A 52 -3.87 -5.57 17.07
C LEU A 52 -5.34 -5.17 17.05
N MET A 53 -5.94 -4.97 18.23
CA MET A 53 -7.32 -4.50 18.34
C MET A 53 -7.48 -3.10 17.75
N GLU A 54 -6.49 -2.22 17.91
CA GLU A 54 -6.47 -0.90 17.26
C GLU A 54 -6.36 -1.02 15.74
N VAL A 55 -5.47 -1.87 15.22
CA VAL A 55 -5.28 -2.09 13.76
C VAL A 55 -6.52 -2.68 13.09
N LEU A 56 -7.25 -3.54 13.81
CA LEU A 56 -8.50 -4.13 13.31
C LEU A 56 -9.68 -3.14 13.34
N ASN A 57 -9.61 -2.14 14.23
CA ASN A 57 -10.67 -1.15 14.43
C ASN A 57 -10.41 0.15 13.66
N ASP A 58 -9.17 0.42 13.27
CA ASP A 58 -8.77 1.55 12.41
C ASP A 58 -9.16 1.32 10.95
N GLU A 59 -9.64 2.38 10.31
CA GLU A 59 -9.73 2.41 8.86
C GLU A 59 -8.33 2.55 8.25
N VAL A 60 -8.00 1.70 7.27
CA VAL A 60 -6.71 1.71 6.54
C VAL A 60 -6.36 3.09 5.96
N LEU A 61 -7.36 3.96 5.79
CA LEU A 61 -7.21 5.34 5.33
C LEU A 61 -6.37 6.22 6.28
N ASP A 62 -6.41 5.97 7.59
CA ASP A 62 -5.61 6.72 8.58
C ASP A 62 -4.11 6.42 8.44
N GLU A 63 -3.78 5.20 8.01
CA GLU A 63 -2.39 4.82 7.76
C GLU A 63 -1.81 5.56 6.55
N LEU A 64 -2.64 5.87 5.56
CA LEU A 64 -2.23 6.60 4.37
C LEU A 64 -2.45 8.11 4.47
N GLN A 65 -3.01 8.58 5.58
CA GLN A 65 -3.08 10.00 5.86
C GLN A 65 -1.66 10.60 5.88
N GLY A 66 -1.43 11.56 4.97
CA GLY A 66 -0.13 12.19 4.78
C GLY A 66 0.92 11.29 4.11
N ALA A 67 0.52 10.18 3.50
CA ALA A 67 1.39 9.38 2.65
C ALA A 67 1.48 9.97 1.24
N GLU A 68 2.69 9.92 0.67
CA GLU A 68 2.97 10.26 -0.71
C GLU A 68 2.80 9.01 -1.57
N ILE A 69 1.85 9.06 -2.51
CA ILE A 69 1.62 8.00 -3.50
C ILE A 69 2.18 8.47 -4.83
N SER A 70 3.09 7.70 -5.41
CA SER A 70 3.68 7.98 -6.71
C SER A 70 3.51 6.79 -7.64
N ILE A 71 3.15 7.09 -8.89
CA ILE A 71 2.99 6.12 -9.97
C ILE A 71 3.95 6.53 -11.07
N GLU A 72 4.86 5.64 -11.44
CA GLU A 72 5.78 5.84 -12.54
C GLU A 72 5.57 4.75 -13.57
N LYS A 73 5.77 5.05 -14.85
CA LYS A 73 5.92 3.99 -15.84
C LYS A 73 7.19 3.21 -15.49
N ALA A 74 7.08 1.90 -15.32
CA ALA A 74 8.27 1.08 -15.13
C ALA A 74 9.03 1.09 -16.46
N GLU A 75 10.22 1.70 -16.47
CA GLU A 75 11.13 1.59 -17.60
C GLU A 75 11.57 0.12 -17.69
N THR A 76 11.40 -0.43 -18.90
CA THR A 76 11.74 -1.82 -19.27
C THR A 76 13.24 -2.06 -19.17
#